data_AF-E6X0Q9-F1
#
_entry.id   AF-E6X0Q9-F1
#
_cell.length_a   1.000
_cell.length_b   1.000
_cell.length_c   1.000
_cell.angle_alpha   90.00
_cell.angle_beta   90.00
_cell.angle_gamma   90.00
#
_symmetry.space_group_name_H-M   'P 1'
#
loop_
_entity.id
_entity.type
_entity.pdbx_description
1 polymer ?
#
loop_
_entity_poly.entity_id
_entity_poly.type
_entity_poly.pdbx_seq_one_letter_code
_entity_poly.pdbx_strand_id
1 'polypeptide(L)'
;MAIKKFDSINVVPMIDIMLVLLVIVLTTATFIAKGVIPLELPQGKSAAEYSPKEKIRISVSKKGEIYLGDQAVDKEALSERLAGKDRQLPVYLSCDKAARYDAFVEVLDRLKALGYGHINIVTTK
;
A
#
# COMPACT_ATOMS: atom_id res chain seq x y z
N MET A 1 -11.53 49.63 -41.22
CA MET A 1 -11.74 48.50 -40.27
C MET A 1 -10.71 48.62 -39.16
N ALA A 2 -11.13 48.93 -37.94
CA ALA A 2 -10.23 49.01 -36.79
C ALA A 2 -10.08 47.61 -36.18
N ILE A 3 -8.84 47.12 -36.11
CA ILE A 3 -8.50 45.86 -35.45
C ILE A 3 -8.61 46.07 -33.94
N LYS A 4 -9.63 45.47 -33.33
CA LYS A 4 -9.86 45.49 -31.88
C LYS A 4 -8.87 44.52 -31.24
N LYS A 5 -7.83 45.03 -30.57
CA LYS A 5 -6.93 44.22 -29.73
C LYS A 5 -7.71 43.75 -28.50
N PHE A 6 -7.81 42.44 -28.31
CA PHE A 6 -8.33 41.85 -27.08
C PHE A 6 -7.20 41.82 -26.06
N ASP A 7 -7.20 42.78 -25.12
CA ASP A 7 -6.11 42.97 -24.15
C ASP A 7 -6.62 42.82 -22.71
N SER A 8 -7.32 41.72 -22.43
CA SER A 8 -7.74 41.36 -21.07
C SER A 8 -7.54 39.88 -20.85
N ILE A 9 -6.63 39.53 -19.93
CA ILE A 9 -6.49 38.14 -19.46
C ILE A 9 -7.78 37.76 -18.75
N ASN A 10 -8.45 36.73 -19.24
CA ASN A 10 -9.64 36.19 -18.59
C ASN A 10 -9.20 35.40 -17.35
N VAL A 11 -9.43 35.97 -16.17
CA VAL A 11 -9.04 35.37 -14.87
C VAL A 11 -9.97 34.20 -14.49
N VAL A 12 -11.25 34.26 -14.90
CA VAL A 12 -12.25 33.24 -14.51
C VAL A 12 -11.88 31.83 -15.01
N PRO A 13 -11.54 31.61 -16.29
CA PRO A 13 -11.08 30.27 -16.74
C PRO A 13 -9.74 29.87 -16.12
N MET A 14 -8.88 30.83 -15.76
CA MET A 14 -7.58 30.55 -15.17
C MET A 14 -7.71 30.01 -13.74
N ILE A 15 -8.62 30.58 -12.94
CA ILE A 15 -8.92 30.08 -11.59
C ILE A 15 -9.46 28.64 -11.65
N ASP A 16 -10.34 28.34 -12.61
CA ASP A 16 -10.90 26.99 -12.78
C ASP A 16 -9.81 25.94 -13.04
N ILE A 17 -8.89 26.24 -13.96
CA ILE A 17 -7.73 25.38 -14.24
C ILE A 17 -6.86 25.19 -12.98
N MET A 18 -6.62 26.25 -12.20
CA MET A 18 -5.84 26.17 -10.97
C MET A 18 -6.52 25.30 -9.90
N LEU A 19 -7.85 25.38 -9.76
CA LEU A 19 -8.61 24.54 -8.83
C LEU A 19 -8.57 23.07 -9.24
N VAL A 20 -8.70 22.77 -10.53
CA VAL A 20 -8.56 21.40 -11.06
C VAL A 20 -7.17 20.85 -10.75
N LEU A 21 -6.11 21.64 -10.98
CA LEU A 21 -4.74 21.23 -10.66
C LEU A 21 -4.57 20.96 -9.16
N LEU A 22 -5.14 21.79 -8.29
CA LEU A 22 -5.09 21.60 -6.85
C LEU A 22 -5.79 20.30 -6.42
N VAL A 23 -6.96 19.99 -6.98
CA VAL A 23 -7.68 18.73 -6.73
C VAL A 23 -6.85 17.53 -7.19
N ILE A 24 -6.20 17.59 -8.35
CA ILE A 24 -5.33 16.50 -8.83
C ILE A 24 -4.15 16.30 -7.88
N VAL A 25 -3.48 17.38 -7.45
CA VAL A 25 -2.35 17.29 -6.52
C VAL A 25 -2.77 16.73 -5.17
N LEU A 26 -3.89 17.19 -4.60
CA LEU A 26 -4.41 16.66 -3.34
C LEU A 26 -4.82 15.18 -3.48
N THR A 27 -5.48 14.81 -4.57
CA THR A 27 -5.90 13.41 -4.81
C THR A 27 -4.69 12.49 -4.96
N THR A 28 -3.71 12.88 -5.75
CA THR A 28 -2.45 12.11 -5.92
C THR A 28 -1.64 12.05 -4.62
N ALA A 29 -1.56 13.14 -3.85
CA ALA A 29 -0.93 13.16 -2.54
C ALA A 29 -1.61 12.20 -1.54
N THR A 30 -2.96 12.13 -1.52
CA THR A 30 -3.67 11.16 -0.66
C THR A 30 -3.42 9.71 -1.05
N PHE A 31 -3.21 9.44 -2.34
CA PHE A 31 -2.87 8.10 -2.84
C PHE A 31 -1.46 7.69 -2.41
N ILE A 32 -0.50 8.61 -2.54
CA ILE A 32 0.89 8.41 -2.12
C ILE A 32 0.99 8.26 -0.60
N ALA A 33 0.34 9.13 0.17
CA ALA A 33 0.40 9.12 1.64
C ALA A 33 -0.25 7.89 2.27
N LYS A 34 -1.18 7.25 1.56
CA LYS A 34 -1.84 6.05 2.06
C LYS A 34 -1.03 4.79 1.81
N GLY A 35 -0.23 4.69 0.75
CA GLY A 35 0.46 3.43 0.41
C GLY A 35 -0.49 2.22 0.29
N VAL A 36 -1.81 2.47 0.32
CA VAL A 36 -2.82 1.42 0.46
C VAL A 36 -2.99 0.83 -0.92
N ILE A 37 -2.18 -0.20 -1.16
CA ILE A 37 -2.55 -1.24 -2.10
C ILE A 37 -3.98 -1.64 -1.72
N PRO A 38 -4.97 -1.51 -2.62
CA PRO A 38 -6.34 -1.85 -2.33
C PRO A 38 -6.42 -3.38 -2.19
N LEU A 39 -6.25 -3.86 -0.96
CA LEU A 39 -6.37 -5.26 -0.58
C LEU A 39 -7.73 -5.45 0.07
N GLU A 40 -8.53 -6.36 -0.51
CA GLU A 40 -9.77 -6.79 0.11
C GLU A 40 -9.45 -7.88 1.12
N LEU A 41 -9.23 -7.54 2.38
CA LEU A 41 -8.90 -8.55 3.39
C LEU A 41 -10.13 -9.41 3.75
N PRO A 42 -9.95 -10.70 4.08
CA PRO A 42 -11.04 -11.52 4.61
C PRO A 42 -11.52 -11.00 5.97
N GLN A 43 -12.78 -11.31 6.34
CA GLN A 43 -13.37 -10.89 7.61
C GLN A 43 -13.01 -11.85 8.75
N GLY A 44 -12.52 -11.32 9.87
CA GLY A 44 -12.10 -12.11 11.03
C GLY A 44 -12.61 -11.53 12.35
N LYS A 45 -13.16 -12.39 13.24
CA LYS A 45 -13.69 -11.96 14.55
C LYS A 45 -12.61 -11.49 15.55
N SER A 46 -11.35 -11.86 15.31
CA SER A 46 -10.18 -11.47 16.11
C SER A 46 -9.15 -10.71 15.28
N ALA A 47 -9.61 -9.85 14.36
CA ALA A 47 -8.74 -9.00 13.57
C ALA A 47 -7.90 -8.08 14.48
N ALA A 48 -6.57 -8.15 14.33
CA ALA A 48 -5.69 -7.11 14.89
C ALA A 48 -5.89 -5.82 14.08
N GLU A 49 -6.15 -4.71 14.77
CA GLU A 49 -6.23 -3.39 14.12
C GLU A 49 -4.85 -2.97 13.60
N TYR A 50 -4.83 -2.48 12.37
CA TYR A 50 -3.63 -1.93 11.76
C TYR A 50 -3.15 -0.67 12.49
N SER A 51 -1.87 -0.65 12.88
CA SER A 51 -1.17 0.55 13.32
C SER A 51 -0.08 0.95 12.32
N PRO A 52 -0.04 2.20 11.84
CA PRO A 52 1.04 2.68 10.96
C PRO A 52 2.44 2.69 11.62
N LYS A 53 2.54 2.36 12.92
CA LYS A 53 3.82 2.18 13.64
C LYS A 53 4.41 0.77 13.51
N GLU A 54 3.76 -0.14 12.79
CA GLU A 54 4.21 -1.52 12.61
C GLU A 54 5.50 -1.61 11.79
N LYS A 55 6.54 -2.26 12.34
CA LYS A 55 7.89 -2.27 11.75
C LYS A 55 8.07 -3.24 10.57
N ILE A 56 7.21 -4.26 10.47
CA ILE A 56 7.25 -5.28 9.41
C ILE A 56 5.83 -5.62 8.98
N ARG A 57 5.41 -5.02 7.87
CA ARG A 57 4.13 -5.28 7.20
C ARG A 57 4.41 -6.08 5.93
N ILE A 58 3.78 -7.23 5.78
CA ILE A 58 3.84 -8.04 4.57
C ILE A 58 2.43 -8.18 4.03
N SER A 59 2.26 -7.90 2.74
CA SER A 59 0.96 -8.00 2.08
C SER A 59 1.05 -8.86 0.84
N VAL A 60 0.02 -9.67 0.61
CA VAL A 60 -0.11 -10.50 -0.60
C VAL A 60 -1.31 -10.01 -1.40
N SER A 61 -1.05 -9.57 -2.62
CA SER A 61 -2.07 -9.13 -3.58
C SER A 61 -2.79 -10.32 -4.22
N LYS A 62 -3.98 -10.08 -4.79
CA LYS A 62 -4.76 -11.07 -5.56
C LYS A 62 -3.97 -11.75 -6.68
N LYS A 63 -2.96 -11.06 -7.23
CA LYS A 63 -2.08 -11.59 -8.28
C LYS A 63 -0.95 -12.50 -7.75
N GLY A 64 -0.81 -12.63 -6.43
CA GLY A 64 0.31 -13.32 -5.79
C GLY A 64 1.57 -12.46 -5.63
N GLU A 65 1.49 -11.16 -5.93
CA GLU A 65 2.57 -10.20 -5.69
C GLU A 65 2.74 -9.97 -4.19
N ILE A 66 3.98 -9.96 -3.72
CA ILE A 66 4.33 -9.78 -2.31
C ILE A 66 4.83 -8.36 -2.13
N TYR A 67 4.37 -7.71 -1.06
CA TYR A 67 4.75 -6.36 -0.70
C TYR A 67 5.29 -6.34 0.73
N LEU A 68 6.39 -5.62 0.93
CA LEU A 68 6.95 -5.30 2.24
C LEU A 68 6.74 -3.81 2.51
N GLY A 69 5.80 -3.49 3.40
CA GLY A 69 5.26 -2.12 3.52
C GLY A 69 4.56 -1.73 2.22
N ASP A 70 5.10 -0.72 1.55
CA ASP A 70 4.58 -0.18 0.29
C ASP A 70 5.40 -0.59 -0.94
N GLN A 71 6.44 -1.41 -0.75
CA GLN A 71 7.34 -1.81 -1.83
C GLN A 71 7.04 -3.24 -2.29
N ALA A 72 6.86 -3.41 -3.60
CA ALA A 72 6.81 -4.72 -4.23
C ALA A 72 8.18 -5.39 -4.09
N VAL A 73 8.19 -6.64 -3.64
CA VAL A 73 9.41 -7.42 -3.46
C VAL A 73 9.20 -8.81 -4.02
N ASP A 74 10.22 -9.30 -4.72
CA ASP A 74 10.28 -10.69 -5.10
C ASP A 74 10.50 -11.58 -3.88
N LYS A 75 10.13 -12.84 -4.06
CA LYS A 75 10.24 -13.90 -3.06
C LYS A 75 11.65 -14.00 -2.46
N GLU A 76 12.68 -13.93 -3.30
CA GLU A 76 14.09 -14.04 -2.88
C GLU A 76 14.54 -12.76 -2.16
N ALA A 77 14.17 -11.60 -2.71
CA ALA A 77 14.45 -10.29 -2.12
C ALA A 77 13.75 -10.08 -0.76
N LEU A 78 12.60 -10.71 -0.54
CA LEU A 78 11.90 -10.70 0.74
C LEU A 78 12.76 -11.31 1.84
N SER A 79 13.35 -12.49 1.59
CA SER A 79 14.21 -13.18 2.56
C SER A 79 15.45 -12.34 2.90
N GLU A 80 16.07 -11.72 1.89
CA GLU A 80 17.24 -10.85 2.08
C GLU A 80 16.90 -9.62 2.92
N ARG A 81 15.79 -8.94 2.61
CA ARG A 81 15.32 -7.77 3.35
C ARG A 81 14.89 -8.07 4.78
N LEU A 82 14.44 -9.29 5.04
CA LEU A 82 14.06 -9.77 6.37
C LEU A 82 15.25 -10.35 7.16
N ALA A 83 16.33 -10.77 6.49
CA ALA A 83 17.51 -11.32 7.16
C ALA A 83 18.24 -10.29 8.03
N GLY A 84 18.22 -9.01 7.63
CA GLY A 84 18.81 -7.89 8.38
C GLY A 84 17.90 -7.27 9.44
N LYS A 85 16.67 -7.77 9.62
CA LYS A 85 15.71 -7.24 10.60
C LYS A 85 15.68 -8.11 11.86
N ASP A 86 15.30 -7.48 12.97
CA ASP A 86 15.14 -8.15 14.25
C ASP A 86 13.96 -9.14 14.20
N ARG A 87 14.27 -10.40 14.52
CA ARG A 87 13.34 -11.56 14.47
C ARG A 87 12.34 -11.56 15.62
N GLN A 88 12.58 -10.75 16.66
CA GLN A 88 11.65 -10.55 17.77
C GLN A 88 10.50 -9.60 17.41
N LEU A 89 10.59 -8.89 16.27
CA LEU A 89 9.56 -7.95 15.86
C LEU A 89 8.30 -8.68 15.40
N PRO A 90 7.11 -8.23 15.81
CA PRO A 90 5.86 -8.76 15.31
C PRO A 90 5.73 -8.46 13.81
N VAL A 91 5.45 -9.50 13.03
CA VAL A 91 5.19 -9.42 11.59
C VAL A 91 3.69 -9.40 11.38
N TYR A 92 3.21 -8.41 10.63
CA TYR A 92 1.80 -8.28 10.28
C TYR A 92 1.63 -8.74 8.84
N LEU A 93 0.92 -9.86 8.67
CA LEU A 93 0.67 -10.48 7.39
C LEU A 93 -0.78 -10.22 6.96
N SER A 94 -0.93 -9.54 5.84
CA SER A 94 -2.21 -9.24 5.20
C SER A 94 -2.32 -10.00 3.89
N CYS A 95 -3.48 -10.55 3.58
CA CYS A 95 -3.71 -11.27 2.34
C CYS A 95 -5.03 -10.83 1.73
N ASP A 96 -5.02 -10.49 0.45
CA ASP A 96 -6.24 -10.24 -0.32
C ASP A 96 -7.10 -11.52 -0.37
N LYS A 97 -8.41 -11.36 -0.27
CA LYS A 97 -9.41 -12.44 -0.27
C LYS A 97 -9.37 -13.24 -1.57
N ALA A 98 -9.03 -12.61 -2.69
CA ALA A 98 -8.89 -13.27 -3.99
C ALA A 98 -7.46 -13.77 -4.25
N ALA A 99 -6.53 -13.60 -3.31
CA ALA A 99 -5.17 -14.13 -3.46
C ALA A 99 -5.15 -15.65 -3.39
N ARG A 100 -4.19 -16.23 -4.13
CA ARG A 100 -3.93 -17.66 -4.09
C ARG A 100 -3.48 -18.06 -2.71
N TYR A 101 -4.18 -19.01 -2.10
CA TYR A 101 -3.82 -19.55 -0.79
C TYR A 101 -2.38 -20.07 -0.76
N ASP A 102 -1.92 -20.70 -1.85
CA ASP A 102 -0.54 -21.17 -2.01
C ASP A 102 0.49 -20.05 -1.74
N ALA A 103 0.24 -18.85 -2.26
CA ALA A 103 1.15 -17.70 -2.11
C ALA A 103 1.22 -17.23 -0.66
N PHE A 104 0.09 -17.27 0.06
CA PHE A 104 0.04 -16.96 1.47
C PHE A 104 0.82 -17.97 2.31
N VAL A 105 0.62 -19.27 2.06
CA VAL A 105 1.32 -20.35 2.76
C VAL A 105 2.83 -20.27 2.52
N GLU A 106 3.26 -20.00 1.28
CA GLU A 106 4.68 -19.88 0.96
C GLU A 106 5.35 -18.71 1.70
N VAL A 107 4.67 -17.56 1.83
CA VAL A 107 5.16 -16.44 2.62
C VAL A 107 5.23 -16.80 4.10
N LEU A 108 4.21 -17.48 4.62
CA LEU A 108 4.17 -17.93 6.01
C LEU A 108 5.31 -18.91 6.34
N ASP A 109 5.58 -19.88 5.47
CA ASP A 109 6.64 -20.86 5.63
C ASP A 109 8.02 -20.21 5.60
N ARG A 110 8.24 -19.23 4.71
CA ARG A 110 9.48 -18.45 4.68
C ARG A 110 9.69 -17.66 5.97
N LEU A 111 8.65 -17.02 6.50
CA LEU A 111 8.74 -16.28 7.76
C LEU A 111 9.13 -17.20 8.92
N LYS A 112 8.53 -18.39 8.97
CA LYS A 112 8.90 -19.42 9.96
C LYS A 112 10.33 -19.91 9.78
N ALA A 113 10.76 -20.17 8.54
CA ALA A 113 12.12 -20.61 8.22
C ALA A 113 13.18 -19.57 8.62
N LEU A 114 12.84 -18.28 8.51
CA LEU A 114 13.69 -17.15 8.96
C LEU A 114 13.67 -16.95 10.48
N GLY A 115 12.82 -17.68 11.22
CA GLY A 115 12.74 -17.64 12.67
C GLY A 115 11.83 -16.55 13.25
N TYR A 116 10.89 -15.99 12.47
CA TYR A 116 9.89 -15.07 13.00
C TYR A 116 8.82 -15.82 13.79
N GLY A 117 8.81 -15.64 15.11
CA GLY A 117 7.88 -16.33 16.02
C GLY A 117 6.54 -15.61 16.24
N HIS A 118 6.48 -14.30 15.98
CA HIS A 118 5.31 -13.47 16.27
C HIS A 118 4.66 -12.99 14.96
N ILE A 119 3.84 -13.83 14.35
CA ILE A 119 3.13 -13.52 13.10
C ILE A 119 1.66 -13.24 13.42
N ASN A 120 1.22 -12.00 13.16
CA ASN A 120 -0.16 -11.55 13.30
C ASN A 120 -0.83 -11.51 11.93
N ILE A 121 -1.97 -12.16 11.78
CA ILE A 121 -2.75 -12.14 10.55
C ILE A 121 -3.75 -10.98 10.64
N VAL A 122 -3.61 -10.01 9.74
CA VAL A 122 -4.51 -8.86 9.68
C VAL A 122 -5.70 -9.20 8.79
N THR A 123 -6.90 -9.01 9.33
CA THR A 123 -8.17 -9.21 8.65
C THR A 123 -9.00 -7.95 8.78
N THR A 124 -9.95 -7.72 7.88
CA THR A 124 -10.88 -6.59 8.03
C THR A 124 -12.02 -6.99 8.97
N LYS A 125 -12.71 -6.02 9.57
CA LYS A 125 -13.89 -6.26 10.41
C LYS A 125 -15.16 -5.98 9.62
#